data_AF-A0AAQ2Z8S7-F1
#
_entry.id   AF-A0AAQ2Z8S7-F1
#
_cell.length_a   1.000
_cell.length_b   1.000
_cell.length_c   1.000
_cell.angle_alpha   90.00
_cell.angle_beta   90.00
_cell.angle_gamma   90.00
#
_symmetry.space_group_name_H-M   'P 1'
#
loop_
_entity.id
_entity.type
_entity.pdbx_description
1 polymer ?
#
loop_
_entity_poly.entity_id
_entity_poly.type
_entity_poly.pdbx_seq_one_letter_code
_entity_poly.pdbx_strand_id
1 'polypeptide(L)'
;MKKNGQKIIFAVVCVVIIVGLFWYTAAKKGNSAENNDDLTEVEKVITKNLEKNYPETPREVVKFYNRIITCFYDEEYTDDELYELGDQARLLMDDELLENNSRDDYFKSLKADIEDYHDKSKKIESSSVCSSDEVKYQKIDGDDCAYVTASYFVNENKSYTRTNQTYVLRKDKDGKWKILVFYQTEGDTEDE
;
A
#
# COMPACT_ATOMS: atom_id res chain seq x y z
N MET A 1 -6.71 13.37 53.01
CA MET A 1 -5.76 13.95 52.04
C MET A 1 -4.94 12.83 51.40
N LYS A 2 -5.38 12.30 50.24
CA LYS A 2 -4.62 11.32 49.45
C LYS A 2 -5.06 11.43 47.99
N LYS A 3 -4.08 11.41 47.08
CA LYS A 3 -4.14 11.16 45.61
C LYS A 3 -3.45 12.22 44.72
N ASN A 4 -2.19 12.56 45.02
CA ASN A 4 -1.32 13.25 44.05
C ASN A 4 -0.10 12.39 43.61
N GLY A 5 0.13 11.21 44.20
CA GLY A 5 1.28 10.36 43.87
C GLY A 5 1.19 9.65 42.52
N GLN A 6 -0.02 9.26 42.07
CA GLN A 6 -0.19 8.47 40.84
C GLN A 6 0.03 9.29 39.56
N LYS A 7 -0.32 10.59 39.58
CA LYS A 7 -0.07 11.51 38.45
C LYS A 7 1.42 11.86 38.31
N ILE A 8 2.15 11.98 39.42
CA ILE A 8 3.60 12.23 39.41
C ILE A 8 4.36 11.01 38.89
N ILE A 9 3.97 9.79 39.29
CA ILE A 9 4.57 8.55 38.78
C ILE A 9 4.38 8.42 37.26
N PHE A 10 3.16 8.69 36.75
CA PHE A 10 2.89 8.60 35.31
C PHE A 10 3.71 9.62 34.49
N ALA A 11 3.84 10.85 34.98
CA ALA A 11 4.65 11.88 34.32
C ALA A 11 6.15 11.52 34.26
N VAL A 12 6.70 10.94 35.33
CA VAL A 12 8.11 10.51 35.37
C VAL A 12 8.36 9.33 34.42
N VAL A 13 7.42 8.37 34.34
CA VAL A 13 7.51 7.24 33.40
C VAL A 13 7.47 7.74 31.95
N CYS A 14 6.59 8.68 31.61
CA CYS A 14 6.55 9.27 30.26
C CYS A 14 7.85 9.99 29.90
N VAL A 15 8.48 10.71 30.84
CA VAL A 15 9.77 11.40 30.58
C VAL A 15 10.90 10.39 30.40
N VAL A 16 10.95 9.31 31.17
CA VAL A 16 11.96 8.24 31.00
C VAL A 16 11.78 7.51 29.66
N ILE A 17 10.53 7.27 29.23
CA ILE A 17 10.25 6.69 27.91
C ILE A 17 10.68 7.65 26.80
N ILE A 18 10.34 8.94 26.89
CA ILE A 18 10.74 9.94 25.89
C ILE A 18 12.26 10.07 25.81
N VAL A 19 12.96 10.13 26.96
CA VAL A 19 14.43 10.21 26.99
C VAL A 19 15.06 8.90 26.50
N GLY A 20 14.48 7.75 26.83
CA GLY A 20 14.91 6.44 26.33
C GLY A 20 14.75 6.30 24.81
N LEU A 21 13.62 6.76 24.25
CA LEU A 21 13.39 6.84 22.81
C LEU A 21 14.33 7.85 22.15
N PHE A 22 14.60 8.98 22.79
CA PHE A 22 15.54 9.99 22.29
C PHE A 22 16.99 9.48 22.29
N TRP A 23 17.40 8.71 23.31
CA TRP A 23 18.70 8.05 23.35
C TRP A 23 18.80 6.89 22.37
N TYR A 24 17.75 6.09 22.20
CA TYR A 24 17.71 5.01 21.20
C TYR A 24 17.83 5.58 19.77
N THR A 25 17.11 6.66 19.48
CA THR A 25 17.19 7.37 18.19
C THR A 25 18.51 8.12 18.01
N ALA A 26 19.08 8.73 19.07
CA ALA A 26 20.37 9.41 19.01
C ALA A 26 21.56 8.44 18.93
N ALA A 27 21.50 7.27 19.57
CA ALA A 27 22.52 6.22 19.46
C ALA A 27 22.52 5.56 18.06
N LYS A 28 21.36 5.55 17.37
CA LYS A 28 21.26 5.15 15.96
C LYS A 28 21.69 6.28 15.00
N LYS A 29 21.81 7.52 15.49
CA LYS A 29 22.19 8.70 14.71
C LYS A 29 23.71 8.93 14.72
N GLY A 30 24.43 7.94 14.22
CA GLY A 30 25.75 8.15 13.63
C GLY A 30 25.59 8.34 12.12
N ASN A 31 25.64 9.60 11.67
CA ASN A 31 25.64 10.07 10.27
C ASN A 31 24.37 9.89 9.42
N SER A 32 23.83 11.05 9.06
CA SER A 32 22.82 11.25 8.02
C SER A 32 23.36 10.90 6.63
N ALA A 33 22.96 9.75 6.13
CA ALA A 33 22.32 9.58 4.84
C ALA A 33 21.16 8.61 5.10
N GLU A 34 19.99 8.85 4.54
CA GLU A 34 18.86 7.94 4.65
C GLU A 34 19.21 6.66 3.89
N ASN A 35 19.92 5.73 4.54
CA ASN A 35 20.16 4.40 4.01
C ASN A 35 18.87 3.60 4.17
N ASN A 36 17.88 3.88 3.30
CA ASN A 36 16.75 2.98 3.05
C ASN A 36 17.21 1.65 2.43
N ASP A 37 18.50 1.49 2.10
CA ASP A 37 19.05 0.30 1.47
C ASP A 37 19.00 -0.96 2.36
N ASP A 38 18.93 -0.82 3.69
CA ASP A 38 18.90 -1.95 4.62
C ASP A 38 17.47 -2.43 4.98
N LEU A 39 16.42 -1.71 4.55
CA LEU A 39 15.04 -2.10 4.81
C LEU A 39 14.55 -3.11 3.77
N THR A 40 13.74 -4.07 4.22
CA THR A 40 12.94 -4.94 3.34
C THR A 40 11.94 -4.11 2.53
N GLU A 41 11.44 -4.63 1.41
CA GLU A 41 10.41 -3.92 0.64
C GLU A 41 9.12 -3.71 1.45
N VAL A 42 8.75 -4.68 2.29
CA VAL A 42 7.63 -4.58 3.25
C VAL A 42 7.81 -3.39 4.19
N GLU A 43 8.97 -3.27 4.84
CA GLU A 43 9.26 -2.14 5.75
C GLU A 43 9.27 -0.79 5.01
N LYS A 44 9.82 -0.73 3.79
CA LYS A 44 9.81 0.49 2.96
C LYS A 44 8.39 0.94 2.62
N VAL A 45 7.48 -0.01 2.38
CA VAL A 45 6.08 0.28 2.08
C VAL A 45 5.36 0.75 3.35
N ILE A 46 5.47 0.00 4.45
CA ILE A 46 4.80 0.28 5.73
C ILE A 46 5.21 1.65 6.27
N THR A 47 6.51 1.97 6.23
CA THR A 47 7.05 3.21 6.79
C THR A 47 6.86 4.45 5.90
N LYS A 48 6.33 4.28 4.69
CA LYS A 48 6.06 5.43 3.80
C LYS A 48 5.00 6.33 4.42
N ASN A 49 5.38 7.57 4.70
CA ASN A 49 4.45 8.59 5.17
C ASN A 49 3.63 9.17 3.99
N LEU A 50 2.43 8.63 3.78
CA LEU A 50 1.48 9.10 2.76
C LEU A 50 0.80 10.44 3.09
N GLU A 51 0.88 10.93 4.33
CA GLU A 51 0.38 12.28 4.65
C GLU A 51 1.28 13.35 4.03
N LYS A 52 2.59 13.15 4.13
CA LYS A 52 3.61 14.09 3.65
C LYS A 52 4.02 13.83 2.20
N ASN A 53 4.16 12.55 1.82
CA ASN A 53 4.73 12.12 0.54
C ASN A 53 3.70 11.33 -0.27
N TYR A 54 2.49 11.88 -0.40
CA TYR A 54 1.44 11.29 -1.21
C TYR A 54 1.82 11.32 -2.71
N PRO A 55 1.56 10.26 -3.50
CA PRO A 55 1.83 10.27 -4.93
C PRO A 55 1.04 11.35 -5.68
N GLU A 56 1.70 12.17 -6.50
CA GLU A 56 1.09 13.35 -7.12
C GLU A 56 0.24 13.00 -8.35
N THR A 57 0.57 11.91 -9.04
CA THR A 57 -0.11 11.49 -10.27
C THR A 57 -0.88 10.18 -10.09
N PRO A 58 -1.95 9.92 -10.89
CA PRO A 58 -2.69 8.66 -10.81
C PRO A 58 -1.78 7.44 -11.04
N ARG A 59 -0.83 7.60 -11.96
CA ARG A 59 0.15 6.57 -12.28
C ARG A 59 1.04 6.23 -11.10
N GLU A 60 1.50 7.23 -10.34
CA GLU A 60 2.34 6.98 -9.17
C GLU A 60 1.56 6.38 -8.01
N VAL A 61 0.26 6.71 -7.88
CA VAL A 61 -0.65 6.02 -6.94
C VAL A 61 -0.70 4.53 -7.27
N VAL A 62 -0.97 4.16 -8.53
CA VAL A 62 -1.04 2.75 -8.95
C VAL A 62 0.32 2.06 -8.86
N LYS A 63 1.42 2.74 -9.16
CA LYS A 63 2.76 2.18 -8.95
C LYS A 63 3.01 1.84 -7.49
N PHE A 64 2.65 2.74 -6.58
CA PHE A 64 2.84 2.46 -5.15
C PHE A 64 1.89 1.36 -4.69
N TYR A 65 0.63 1.37 -5.12
CA TYR A 65 -0.33 0.29 -4.85
C TYR A 65 0.16 -1.07 -5.35
N ASN A 66 0.78 -1.13 -6.54
CA ASN A 66 1.38 -2.36 -7.06
C ASN A 66 2.53 -2.87 -6.20
N ARG A 67 3.35 -1.99 -5.61
CA ARG A 67 4.37 -2.42 -4.66
C ARG A 67 3.74 -3.09 -3.43
N ILE A 68 2.61 -2.57 -2.96
CA ILE A 68 1.85 -3.18 -1.86
C ILE A 68 1.30 -4.55 -2.27
N ILE A 69 0.71 -4.67 -3.47
CA ILE A 69 0.23 -5.94 -4.01
C ILE A 69 1.35 -6.98 -4.07
N THR A 70 2.51 -6.64 -4.63
CA THR A 70 3.65 -7.55 -4.68
C THR A 70 4.11 -7.95 -3.28
N CYS A 71 4.08 -7.02 -2.30
CA CYS A 71 4.36 -7.38 -0.91
C CYS A 71 3.36 -8.42 -0.37
N PHE A 72 2.07 -8.33 -0.68
CA PHE A 72 1.08 -9.32 -0.21
C PHE A 72 1.35 -10.74 -0.71
N TYR A 73 1.80 -10.90 -1.95
CA TYR A 73 1.85 -12.20 -2.61
C TYR A 73 3.25 -12.83 -2.69
N ASP A 74 4.31 -12.02 -2.70
CA ASP A 74 5.67 -12.51 -3.00
C ASP A 74 6.70 -12.25 -1.89
N GLU A 75 6.37 -11.47 -0.86
CA GLU A 75 7.28 -11.15 0.26
C GLU A 75 6.88 -11.88 1.55
N GLU A 76 7.85 -12.05 2.44
CA GLU A 76 7.60 -12.57 3.79
C GLU A 76 7.25 -11.43 4.75
N TYR A 77 6.20 -11.62 5.55
CA TYR A 77 5.74 -10.66 6.55
C TYR A 77 5.04 -11.35 7.70
N THR A 78 4.99 -10.67 8.84
CA THR A 78 4.19 -11.06 10.00
C THR A 78 2.71 -10.69 9.82
N ASP A 79 1.83 -11.27 10.65
CA ASP A 79 0.41 -10.90 10.65
C ASP A 79 0.20 -9.40 10.92
N ASP A 80 1.00 -8.81 11.80
CA ASP A 80 0.92 -7.37 12.11
C ASP A 80 1.32 -6.54 10.88
N GLU A 81 2.41 -6.91 10.20
CA GLU A 81 2.86 -6.24 8.97
C GLU A 81 1.85 -6.39 7.82
N LEU A 82 1.13 -7.52 7.73
CA LEU A 82 0.02 -7.67 6.77
C LEU A 82 -1.06 -6.61 7.01
N TYR A 83 -1.43 -6.36 8.27
CA TYR A 83 -2.39 -5.32 8.59
C TYR A 83 -1.85 -3.92 8.25
N GLU A 84 -0.57 -3.65 8.51
CA GLU A 84 0.06 -2.38 8.19
C GLU A 84 0.15 -2.14 6.66
N LEU A 85 0.50 -3.16 5.88
CA LEU A 85 0.47 -3.13 4.41
C LEU A 85 -0.95 -2.88 3.88
N GLY A 86 -1.93 -3.60 4.43
CA GLY A 86 -3.34 -3.42 4.09
C GLY A 86 -3.84 -2.01 4.40
N ASP A 87 -3.43 -1.44 5.52
CA ASP A 87 -3.79 -0.08 5.88
C ASP A 87 -3.12 0.95 4.95
N GLN A 88 -1.86 0.73 4.52
CA GLN A 88 -1.21 1.53 3.47
C GLN A 88 -1.99 1.48 2.14
N ALA A 89 -2.48 0.31 1.74
CA ALA A 89 -3.32 0.17 0.56
C ALA A 89 -4.64 0.95 0.70
N ARG A 90 -5.29 0.84 1.86
CA ARG A 90 -6.55 1.55 2.16
C ARG A 90 -6.39 3.07 2.16
N LEU A 91 -5.23 3.62 2.54
CA LEU A 91 -4.96 5.06 2.43
C LEU A 91 -4.98 5.60 1.00
N LEU A 92 -4.84 4.73 -0.01
CA LEU A 92 -4.91 5.09 -1.43
C LEU A 92 -6.32 4.91 -2.02
N MET A 93 -7.26 4.34 -1.27
CA MET A 93 -8.63 4.08 -1.72
C MET A 93 -9.50 5.31 -1.54
N ASP A 94 -10.47 5.46 -2.44
CA ASP A 94 -11.50 6.49 -2.38
C ASP A 94 -12.49 6.20 -1.24
N ASP A 95 -13.06 7.25 -0.65
CA ASP A 95 -14.01 7.14 0.46
C ASP A 95 -15.20 6.23 0.12
N GLU A 96 -15.70 6.28 -1.12
CA GLU A 96 -16.81 5.42 -1.56
C GLU A 96 -16.41 3.93 -1.62
N LEU A 97 -15.16 3.64 -2.00
CA LEU A 97 -14.64 2.28 -1.96
C LEU A 97 -14.47 1.81 -0.51
N LEU A 98 -13.99 2.69 0.36
CA LEU A 98 -13.80 2.40 1.78
C LEU A 98 -15.13 2.17 2.52
N GLU A 99 -16.16 2.95 2.20
CA GLU A 99 -17.51 2.82 2.78
C GLU A 99 -18.17 1.49 2.41
N ASN A 100 -17.96 1.03 1.18
CA ASN A 100 -18.49 -0.24 0.69
C ASN A 100 -17.62 -1.45 1.05
N ASN A 101 -16.43 -1.22 1.62
CA ASN A 101 -15.49 -2.26 1.99
C ASN A 101 -14.87 -1.97 3.37
N SER A 102 -15.60 -2.39 4.41
CA SER A 102 -15.16 -2.21 5.80
C SER A 102 -13.75 -2.77 6.00
N ARG A 103 -13.00 -2.24 6.98
CA ARG A 103 -11.63 -2.72 7.24
C ARG A 103 -11.62 -4.23 7.49
N ASP A 104 -12.58 -4.74 8.25
CA ASP A 104 -12.67 -6.16 8.57
C ASP A 104 -13.01 -7.01 7.34
N ASP A 105 -13.95 -6.57 6.50
CA ASP A 105 -14.30 -7.28 5.25
C ASP A 105 -13.14 -7.25 4.24
N TYR A 106 -12.40 -6.15 4.18
CA TYR A 106 -11.20 -6.02 3.36
C TYR A 106 -10.15 -7.04 3.78
N PHE A 107 -9.79 -7.10 5.07
CA PHE A 107 -8.77 -8.04 5.54
C PHE A 107 -9.22 -9.49 5.46
N LYS A 108 -10.51 -9.76 5.66
CA LYS A 108 -11.08 -11.09 5.44
C LYS A 108 -10.91 -11.54 3.99
N SER A 109 -11.23 -10.67 3.03
CA SER A 109 -11.13 -10.96 1.60
C SER A 109 -9.66 -11.08 1.18
N LEU A 110 -8.82 -10.13 1.60
CA LEU A 110 -7.39 -10.13 1.30
C LEU A 110 -6.69 -11.41 1.79
N LYS A 111 -7.00 -11.88 3.01
CA LYS A 111 -6.43 -13.13 3.53
C LYS A 111 -6.86 -14.35 2.73
N ALA A 112 -8.13 -14.41 2.34
CA ALA A 112 -8.64 -15.49 1.49
C ALA A 112 -7.99 -15.48 0.10
N ASP A 113 -7.76 -14.30 -0.49
CA ASP A 113 -7.10 -14.16 -1.78
C ASP A 113 -5.61 -14.56 -1.71
N ILE A 114 -4.89 -14.18 -0.64
CA ILE A 114 -3.49 -14.60 -0.41
C ILE A 114 -3.40 -16.12 -0.24
N GLU A 115 -4.31 -16.73 0.53
CA GLU A 115 -4.37 -18.19 0.71
C GLU A 115 -4.64 -18.90 -0.62
N ASP A 116 -5.58 -18.43 -1.44
CA ASP A 116 -5.84 -18.98 -2.78
C ASP A 116 -4.62 -18.87 -3.71
N TYR A 117 -3.89 -17.75 -3.64
CA TYR A 117 -2.67 -17.53 -4.42
C TYR A 117 -1.58 -18.53 -4.04
N HIS A 118 -1.38 -18.72 -2.74
CA HIS A 118 -0.42 -19.68 -2.19
C HIS A 118 -0.80 -21.13 -2.53
N ASP A 119 -2.07 -21.51 -2.35
CA ASP A 119 -2.58 -22.86 -2.64
C ASP A 119 -2.44 -23.24 -4.11
N LYS A 120 -2.62 -22.26 -5.01
CA LYS A 120 -2.41 -22.45 -6.46
C LYS A 120 -0.94 -22.37 -6.86
N SER A 121 -0.03 -22.10 -5.93
CA SER A 121 1.40 -21.86 -6.20
C SER A 121 1.60 -20.78 -7.26
N LYS A 122 0.80 -19.71 -7.17
CA LYS A 122 0.93 -18.54 -8.03
C LYS A 122 2.04 -17.62 -7.54
N LYS A 123 2.72 -16.98 -8.48
CA LYS A 123 3.77 -15.99 -8.19
C LYS A 123 3.69 -14.84 -9.19
N ILE A 124 3.83 -13.59 -8.73
CA ILE A 124 3.97 -12.45 -9.63
C ILE A 124 5.45 -12.33 -10.00
N GLU A 125 5.81 -12.75 -11.20
CA GLU A 125 7.21 -12.68 -11.68
C GLU A 125 7.61 -11.24 -12.02
N SER A 126 6.65 -10.43 -12.50
CA SER A 126 6.85 -8.99 -12.67
C SER A 126 5.52 -8.24 -12.75
N SER A 127 5.55 -6.96 -12.42
CA SER A 127 4.43 -6.04 -12.65
C SER A 127 4.89 -4.76 -13.36
N SER A 128 4.02 -4.19 -14.17
CA SER A 128 4.23 -2.90 -14.83
C SER A 128 2.98 -2.04 -14.74
N VAL A 129 3.17 -0.73 -14.88
CA VAL A 129 2.09 0.25 -14.98
C VAL A 129 2.27 1.00 -16.30
N CYS A 130 1.17 1.22 -17.01
CA CYS A 130 1.11 1.91 -18.29
C CYS A 130 1.94 3.21 -18.28
N SER A 131 2.39 3.66 -19.45
CA SER A 131 3.16 4.89 -19.54
C SER A 131 2.29 6.11 -19.17
N SER A 132 2.92 7.26 -18.90
CA SER A 132 2.19 8.45 -18.48
C SER A 132 1.25 9.00 -19.56
N ASP A 133 1.60 8.79 -20.84
CA ASP A 133 0.81 9.16 -22.02
C ASP A 133 -0.37 8.22 -22.28
N GLU A 134 -0.36 7.00 -21.73
CA GLU A 134 -1.47 6.04 -21.80
C GLU A 134 -2.53 6.27 -20.71
N VAL A 135 -2.24 7.10 -19.71
CA VAL A 135 -3.21 7.46 -18.66
C VAL A 135 -4.35 8.27 -19.27
N LYS A 136 -5.58 7.76 -19.17
CA LYS A 136 -6.76 8.44 -19.72
C LYS A 136 -7.42 9.28 -18.64
N TYR A 137 -7.43 10.60 -18.83
CA TYR A 137 -8.13 11.54 -17.95
C TYR A 137 -9.52 11.85 -18.50
N GLN A 138 -10.53 11.84 -17.63
CA GLN A 138 -11.93 12.08 -17.98
C GLN A 138 -12.61 12.85 -16.86
N LYS A 139 -13.65 13.63 -17.20
CA LYS A 139 -14.54 14.25 -16.22
C LYS A 139 -15.86 13.49 -16.22
N ILE A 140 -16.21 12.86 -15.10
CA ILE A 140 -17.43 12.04 -14.94
C ILE A 140 -18.27 12.70 -13.86
N ASP A 141 -19.47 13.13 -14.22
CA ASP A 141 -20.41 13.81 -13.30
C ASP A 141 -19.81 14.99 -12.52
N GLY A 142 -18.80 15.65 -13.09
CA GLY A 142 -18.08 16.78 -12.49
C GLY A 142 -16.75 16.41 -11.84
N ASP A 143 -16.56 15.14 -11.48
CA ASP A 143 -15.34 14.63 -10.85
C ASP A 143 -14.22 14.41 -11.87
N ASP A 144 -12.99 14.70 -11.48
CA ASP A 144 -11.81 14.37 -12.29
C ASP A 144 -11.42 12.90 -12.05
N CYS A 145 -11.52 12.09 -13.10
CA CYS A 145 -11.21 10.67 -13.09
C CYS A 145 -10.00 10.36 -13.98
N ALA A 146 -9.25 9.31 -13.63
CA ALA A 146 -8.14 8.79 -14.41
C ALA A 146 -8.19 7.26 -14.49
N TYR A 147 -7.91 6.72 -15.68
CA TYR A 147 -7.81 5.28 -15.91
C TYR A 147 -6.35 4.92 -16.12
N VAL A 148 -5.86 4.00 -15.29
CA VAL A 148 -4.47 3.55 -15.30
C VAL A 148 -4.47 2.03 -15.37
N THR A 149 -3.80 1.47 -16.36
CA THR A 149 -3.70 0.01 -16.50
C THR A 149 -2.37 -0.48 -15.94
N ALA A 150 -2.43 -1.55 -15.14
CA ALA A 150 -1.27 -2.33 -14.74
C ALA A 150 -1.32 -3.72 -15.39
N SER A 151 -0.15 -4.28 -15.66
CA SER A 151 -0.01 -5.66 -16.13
C SER A 151 0.77 -6.46 -15.09
N TYR A 152 0.35 -7.70 -14.84
CA TYR A 152 1.02 -8.66 -13.96
C TYR A 152 1.37 -9.89 -14.78
N PHE A 153 2.65 -10.23 -14.80
CA PHE A 153 3.13 -11.48 -15.36
C PHE A 153 3.15 -12.52 -14.24
N VAL A 154 2.23 -13.49 -14.32
CA VAL A 154 1.97 -14.45 -13.25
C VAL A 154 2.37 -15.84 -13.71
N ASN A 155 3.11 -16.53 -12.86
CA ASN A 155 3.44 -17.94 -12.99
C ASN A 155 2.52 -18.76 -12.09
N GLU A 156 1.84 -19.75 -12.65
CA GLU A 156 1.06 -20.77 -11.93
C GLU A 156 1.54 -22.14 -12.38
N ASN A 157 2.29 -22.86 -11.53
CA ASN A 157 2.79 -24.20 -11.84
C ASN A 157 3.56 -24.33 -13.18
N LYS A 158 4.41 -23.34 -13.51
CA LYS A 158 5.17 -23.21 -14.78
C LYS A 158 4.33 -22.84 -16.00
N SER A 159 3.05 -22.52 -15.81
CA SER A 159 2.23 -21.85 -16.81
C SER A 159 2.30 -20.34 -16.57
N TYR A 160 2.61 -19.59 -17.62
CA TYR A 160 2.76 -18.14 -17.53
C TYR A 160 1.56 -17.44 -18.17
N THR A 161 1.03 -16.43 -17.49
CA THR A 161 -0.07 -15.62 -17.98
C THR A 161 0.23 -14.15 -17.76
N ARG A 162 -0.25 -13.29 -18.66
CA ARG A 162 -0.29 -11.84 -18.47
C ARG A 162 -1.71 -11.44 -18.13
N THR A 163 -1.90 -10.88 -16.95
CA THR A 163 -3.20 -10.35 -16.51
C THR A 163 -3.13 -8.84 -16.48
N ASN A 164 -4.10 -8.17 -17.10
CA ASN A 164 -4.24 -6.72 -17.05
C ASN A 164 -5.30 -6.33 -16.02
N GLN A 165 -5.04 -5.23 -15.30
CA GLN A 165 -6.00 -4.63 -14.38
C GLN A 165 -6.07 -3.13 -14.64
N THR A 166 -7.28 -2.61 -14.84
CA THR A 166 -7.51 -1.18 -14.96
C THR A 166 -7.98 -0.65 -13.62
N TYR A 167 -7.27 0.36 -13.13
CA TYR A 167 -7.62 1.16 -11.96
C TYR A 167 -8.29 2.45 -12.42
N VAL A 168 -9.48 2.70 -11.88
CA VAL A 168 -10.17 3.98 -12.01
C VAL A 168 -9.88 4.77 -10.75
N LEU A 169 -9.26 5.94 -10.91
CA LEU A 169 -8.96 6.85 -9.83
C LEU A 169 -9.83 8.08 -9.93
N ARG A 170 -10.35 8.56 -8.80
CA ARG A 170 -11.03 9.84 -8.65
C ARG A 170 -10.14 10.79 -7.87
N LYS A 171 -10.09 12.07 -8.26
CA LYS A 171 -9.41 13.10 -7.48
C LYS A 171 -10.31 13.57 -6.36
N ASP A 172 -9.83 13.50 -5.12
CA ASP A 172 -10.55 14.01 -3.95
C ASP A 172 -10.52 15.54 -3.84
N LYS A 173 -11.24 16.08 -2.87
CA LYS A 173 -11.32 17.51 -2.57
C LYS A 173 -9.97 18.16 -2.21
N ASP A 174 -9.01 17.37 -1.74
CA ASP A 174 -7.67 17.81 -1.38
C ASP A 174 -6.69 17.70 -2.57
N GLY A 175 -7.20 17.30 -3.74
CA GLY A 175 -6.45 17.16 -4.97
C GLY A 175 -5.69 15.84 -5.11
N LYS A 176 -5.88 14.89 -4.19
CA LYS A 176 -5.20 13.59 -4.19
C LYS A 176 -5.97 12.59 -5.05
N TRP A 177 -5.25 11.82 -5.86
CA TRP A 177 -5.84 10.73 -6.62
C TRP A 177 -6.09 9.51 -5.73
N LYS A 178 -7.30 8.95 -5.79
CA LYS A 178 -7.77 7.85 -4.96
C LYS A 178 -8.35 6.74 -5.82
N ILE A 179 -8.04 5.48 -5.54
CA ILE A 179 -8.57 4.33 -6.26
C ILE A 179 -10.06 4.17 -5.91
N LEU A 180 -10.92 4.41 -6.89
CA LEU A 180 -12.37 4.28 -6.77
C LEU A 180 -12.83 2.85 -7.03
N VAL A 181 -12.31 2.24 -8.10
CA VAL A 181 -12.62 0.87 -8.47
C VAL A 181 -11.47 0.31 -9.31
N PHE A 182 -11.34 -1.01 -9.33
CA PHE A 182 -10.45 -1.71 -10.23
C PHE A 182 -11.15 -2.95 -10.79
N TYR A 183 -10.79 -3.34 -12.00
CA TYR A 183 -11.31 -4.54 -12.64
C TYR A 183 -10.28 -5.13 -13.57
N GLN A 184 -10.30 -6.46 -13.69
CA GLN A 184 -9.46 -7.19 -14.63
C GLN A 184 -9.93 -6.88 -16.06
N THR A 185 -8.98 -6.70 -16.95
CA THR A 185 -9.19 -6.58 -18.40
C THR A 185 -8.43 -7.69 -19.10
N GLU A 186 -8.86 -8.04 -20.32
CA GLU A 186 -8.14 -9.04 -21.12
C GLU A 186 -6.68 -8.58 -21.32
N GLY A 187 -5.76 -9.50 -21.05
CA GLY A 187 -4.36 -9.37 -21.47
C GLY A 187 -4.30 -9.48 -22.99
N ASP A 188 -3.41 -8.73 -23.65
CA ASP A 188 -3.00 -9.14 -24.98
C ASP A 188 -2.45 -10.57 -24.85
N THR A 189 -3.11 -11.53 -25.48
CA THR A 189 -2.47 -12.82 -25.74
C THR A 189 -1.29 -12.50 -26.65
N GLU A 190 -0.07 -12.69 -26.16
CA GLU A 190 1.07 -12.83 -27.06
C GLU A 190 0.77 -14.11 -27.87
N ASP A 191 0.07 -13.95 -28.99
CA ASP A 191 -0.03 -14.94 -30.03
C ASP A 191 1.40 -15.16 -30.56
N GLU A 192 1.97 -16.31 -30.19
CA GLU A 192 3.16 -17.01 -30.73
C GLU A 192 4.39 -16.20 -31.22
#